data_AF-A0A1Y3EI00-F1
#
_entry.id   AF-A0A1Y3EI00-F1
#
_cell.length_a   1.000
_cell.length_b   1.000
_cell.length_c   1.000
_cell.angle_alpha   90.00
_cell.angle_beta   90.00
_cell.angle_gamma   90.00
#
_symmetry.space_group_name_H-M   'P 1'
#
loop_
_entity.id
_entity.type
_entity.pdbx_description
1 polymer ?
#
loop_
_entity_poly.entity_id
_entity_poly.type
_entity_poly.pdbx_seq_one_letter_code
_entity_poly.pdbx_strand_id
1 'polypeptide(L)'
;MSDLVSSDGDKTLSEKSQKTLFASQVLGGAVVICLAGAAFSTGFIYSLARSQKKLSTSVSKTVSINAYASALKALFLGSVAAVSAVGGTVFATCKLVGISSLEDLRTLNKKGSKLNIPHPSSVGRSELEGQKLLTFLFVVFALIVAMAMVNWFHQLDGANLVNPNIVHKLFGKTILFIIAHPDDECMFFGPTLITLAKLQCRVHILCLSSGNYRNNGSIRKEELREACRTLGLRDDCLYVVEHPDLPDHPSKFWDQARLRSIVGHFLEQFDVEVVFTFDDHGVSGHLNHASIFPCVLYLASTGEHRRPQVRLFALRSVGLLRKYTGFLELALRCVLNYSLDELIFINSVNEWFTLQRAMNKHHSQLCVFRVFYLIFSSYTLVNGWNSIRTIRVAHPEN
;
A
#
# COMPACT_ATOMS: atom_id res chain seq x y z
N MET A 1 -15.39 -45.63 37.35
CA MET A 1 -16.34 -44.93 36.47
C MET A 1 -16.72 -43.64 37.18
N SER A 2 -15.99 -42.57 36.91
CA SER A 2 -16.31 -41.18 37.27
C SER A 2 -15.24 -40.28 36.62
N ASP A 3 -15.46 -40.02 35.34
CA ASP A 3 -15.26 -38.76 34.62
C ASP A 3 -13.99 -37.94 34.89
N LEU A 4 -12.98 -38.24 34.08
CA LEU A 4 -12.02 -37.26 33.58
C LEU A 4 -12.67 -36.51 32.40
N VAL A 5 -13.23 -35.31 32.62
CA VAL A 5 -13.68 -34.44 31.52
C VAL A 5 -13.29 -32.97 31.74
N SER A 6 -12.42 -32.52 30.83
CA SER A 6 -12.18 -31.18 30.27
C SER A 6 -11.81 -29.99 31.20
N SER A 7 -10.50 -29.76 31.33
CA SER A 7 -9.92 -28.45 31.72
C SER A 7 -9.50 -27.58 30.51
N ASP A 8 -9.50 -28.10 29.28
CA ASP A 8 -9.02 -27.38 28.09
C ASP A 8 -10.10 -26.53 27.39
N GLY A 9 -11.37 -26.92 27.52
CA GLY A 9 -12.50 -26.17 26.94
C GLY A 9 -12.70 -24.80 27.60
N ASP A 10 -12.42 -24.70 28.90
CA ASP A 10 -12.64 -23.48 29.68
C ASP A 10 -11.54 -22.43 29.46
N LYS A 11 -10.29 -22.88 29.30
CA LYS A 11 -9.15 -22.00 28.95
C LYS A 11 -9.29 -21.41 27.53
N THR A 12 -9.74 -22.22 26.57
CA THR A 12 -9.92 -21.76 25.18
C THR A 12 -11.13 -20.83 25.02
N LEU A 13 -12.21 -21.03 25.78
CA LEU A 13 -13.34 -20.10 25.85
C LEU A 13 -12.95 -18.78 26.53
N SER A 14 -12.18 -18.84 27.62
CA SER A 14 -11.64 -17.67 28.31
C SER A 14 -10.73 -16.82 27.41
N GLU A 15 -9.77 -17.46 26.72
CA GLU A 15 -8.83 -16.76 25.83
C GLU A 15 -9.55 -16.13 24.61
N LYS A 16 -10.57 -16.82 24.08
CA LYS A 16 -11.40 -16.30 22.99
C LYS A 16 -12.29 -15.15 23.44
N SER A 17 -12.89 -15.26 24.64
CA SER A 17 -13.67 -14.18 25.26
C SER A 17 -12.80 -12.94 25.50
N GLN A 18 -11.57 -13.13 25.98
CA GLN A 18 -10.61 -12.07 26.23
C GLN A 18 -10.15 -11.38 24.93
N LYS A 19 -9.93 -12.14 23.85
CA LYS A 19 -9.68 -11.59 22.49
C LYS A 19 -10.87 -10.80 21.94
N THR A 20 -12.10 -11.24 22.23
CA THR A 20 -13.32 -10.57 21.78
C THR A 20 -13.56 -9.28 22.56
N LEU A 21 -13.29 -9.28 23.87
CA LEU A 21 -13.34 -8.11 24.74
C LEU A 21 -12.25 -7.09 24.38
N PHE A 22 -11.05 -7.55 24.06
CA PHE A 22 -9.97 -6.70 23.58
C PHE A 22 -10.32 -6.09 22.21
N ALA A 23 -10.89 -6.89 21.29
CA ALA A 23 -11.37 -6.40 20.00
C ALA A 23 -12.50 -5.36 20.15
N SER A 24 -13.43 -5.53 21.10
CA SER A 24 -14.48 -4.56 21.37
C SER A 24 -13.94 -3.28 22.03
N GLN A 25 -12.91 -3.39 22.88
CA GLN A 25 -12.20 -2.25 23.45
C GLN A 25 -11.39 -1.48 22.39
N VAL A 26 -10.77 -2.18 21.44
CA VAL A 26 -10.07 -1.57 20.30
C VAL A 26 -11.04 -0.92 19.32
N LEU A 27 -12.18 -1.55 19.03
CA LEU A 27 -13.26 -0.94 18.25
C LEU A 27 -13.84 0.28 18.96
N GLY A 28 -14.03 0.19 20.27
CA GLY A 28 -14.45 1.31 21.13
C GLY A 28 -13.43 2.45 21.11
N GLY A 29 -12.13 2.14 21.18
CA GLY A 29 -11.05 3.10 21.01
C GLY A 29 -11.04 3.75 19.63
N ALA A 30 -11.29 2.98 18.57
CA ALA A 30 -11.44 3.50 17.21
C ALA A 30 -12.63 4.46 17.10
N VAL A 31 -13.76 4.10 17.70
CA VAL A 31 -14.97 4.95 17.76
C VAL A 31 -14.68 6.23 18.55
N VAL A 32 -13.96 6.16 19.67
CA VAL A 32 -13.55 7.33 20.47
C VAL A 32 -12.61 8.23 19.67
N ILE A 33 -11.66 7.67 18.92
CA ILE A 33 -10.77 8.43 18.02
C ILE A 33 -11.58 9.11 16.90
N CYS A 34 -12.57 8.42 16.33
CA CYS A 34 -13.49 9.00 15.34
C CYS A 34 -14.35 10.12 15.92
N LEU A 35 -14.88 9.94 17.14
CA LEU A 35 -15.66 10.96 17.85
C LEU A 35 -14.80 12.17 18.22
N ALA A 36 -13.55 11.96 18.64
CA ALA A 36 -12.59 13.02 18.89
C ALA A 36 -12.24 13.79 17.60
N GLY A 37 -12.05 13.09 16.48
CA GLY A 37 -11.84 13.71 15.16
C GLY A 37 -13.05 14.51 14.67
N ALA A 38 -14.27 14.00 14.89
CA ALA A 38 -15.51 14.69 14.56
C ALA A 38 -15.74 15.92 15.45
N ALA A 39 -15.47 15.82 16.76
CA ALA A 39 -15.55 16.92 17.70
C ALA A 39 -14.52 18.01 17.38
N PHE A 40 -13.30 17.63 17.03
CA PHE A 40 -12.26 18.56 16.58
C PHE A 40 -12.67 19.29 15.29
N SER A 41 -13.19 18.56 14.30
CA SER A 41 -13.68 19.13 13.04
C SER A 41 -14.84 20.11 13.26
N THR A 42 -15.78 19.74 14.14
CA THR A 42 -16.94 20.59 14.49
C THR A 42 -16.50 21.85 15.24
N GLY A 43 -15.60 21.72 16.23
CA GLY A 43 -15.03 22.85 16.97
C GLY A 43 -14.21 23.78 16.07
N PHE A 44 -13.51 23.22 15.09
CA PHE A 44 -12.76 23.98 14.10
C PHE A 44 -13.67 24.76 13.14
N ILE A 45 -14.72 24.13 12.59
CA ILE A 45 -15.72 24.80 11.74
C ILE A 45 -16.42 25.92 12.51
N TYR A 46 -16.77 25.68 13.77
CA TYR A 46 -17.38 26.69 14.64
C TYR A 46 -16.44 27.87 14.91
N SER A 47 -15.15 27.60 15.17
CA SER A 47 -14.12 28.63 15.33
C SER A 47 -13.89 29.42 14.03
N LEU A 48 -13.91 28.76 12.88
CA LEU A 48 -13.78 29.39 11.56
C LEU A 48 -14.98 30.31 11.25
N ALA A 49 -16.20 29.84 11.51
CA ALA A 49 -17.43 30.62 11.35
C ALA A 49 -17.46 31.84 12.28
N ARG A 50 -16.99 31.67 13.52
CA ARG A 50 -16.84 32.77 14.50
C ARG A 50 -15.77 33.77 14.07
N SER A 51 -14.66 33.30 13.50
CA SER A 51 -13.58 34.13 12.96
C SER A 51 -14.05 34.91 11.72
N GLN A 52 -14.80 34.30 10.80
CA GLN A 52 -15.42 34.99 9.66
C GLN A 52 -16.36 36.12 10.11
N LYS A 53 -17.15 35.89 11.16
CA LYS A 53 -18.05 36.89 11.74
C LYS A 53 -17.29 38.05 12.43
N LYS A 54 -16.06 37.80 12.89
CA LYS A 54 -15.17 38.79 13.53
C LYS A 54 -14.24 39.51 12.53
N LEU A 55 -14.03 38.92 11.35
CA LEU A 55 -13.19 39.46 10.27
C LEU A 55 -14.00 40.27 9.25
N SER A 56 -15.33 40.04 9.15
CA SER A 56 -16.20 40.94 8.36
C SER A 56 -16.28 42.36 8.95
N THR A 57 -15.75 42.57 10.16
CA THR A 57 -15.71 43.86 10.86
C THR A 57 -14.31 44.50 10.91
N SER A 58 -13.26 43.90 10.31
CA SER A 58 -11.92 44.53 10.26
C SER A 58 -11.08 44.08 9.05
N VAL A 59 -10.41 45.05 8.43
CA VAL A 59 -9.83 45.06 7.08
C VAL A 59 -8.57 44.18 6.89
N SER A 60 -8.48 43.47 5.75
CA SER A 60 -7.37 43.42 4.77
C SER A 60 -7.37 42.09 4.00
N LYS A 61 -7.62 42.15 2.69
CA LYS A 61 -7.89 40.98 1.82
C LYS A 61 -6.70 40.03 1.61
N THR A 62 -5.46 40.47 1.86
CA THR A 62 -4.26 39.72 1.44
C THR A 62 -3.74 38.74 2.50
N VAL A 63 -3.92 39.02 3.79
CA VAL A 63 -3.51 38.12 4.90
C VAL A 63 -4.52 36.98 5.10
N SER A 64 -5.78 37.22 4.72
CA SER A 64 -6.91 36.31 4.83
C SER A 64 -6.72 35.02 4.01
N ILE A 65 -6.36 35.11 2.74
CA ILE A 65 -6.35 33.96 1.81
C ILE A 65 -5.34 32.88 2.22
N ASN A 66 -4.15 33.27 2.69
CA ASN A 66 -3.11 32.32 3.10
C ASN A 66 -3.44 31.61 4.43
N ALA A 67 -4.11 32.31 5.35
CA ALA A 67 -4.59 31.71 6.60
C ALA A 67 -5.75 30.73 6.36
N TYR A 68 -6.70 31.07 5.48
CA TYR A 68 -7.77 30.17 5.07
C TYR A 68 -7.24 28.95 4.30
N ALA A 69 -6.28 29.13 3.39
CA ALA A 69 -5.64 28.02 2.68
C ALA A 69 -4.89 27.09 3.65
N SER A 70 -4.22 27.63 4.67
CA SER A 70 -3.52 26.85 5.70
C SER A 70 -4.49 26.11 6.63
N ALA A 71 -5.61 26.75 6.99
CA ALA A 71 -6.70 26.15 7.77
C ALA A 71 -7.41 25.02 7.01
N LEU A 72 -7.66 25.20 5.71
CA LEU A 72 -8.24 24.18 4.85
C LEU A 72 -7.29 22.99 4.67
N LYS A 73 -5.99 23.27 4.49
CA LYS A 73 -4.93 22.25 4.47
C LYS A 73 -4.88 21.45 5.78
N ALA A 74 -4.99 22.12 6.93
CA ALA A 74 -4.97 21.46 8.25
C ALA A 74 -6.24 20.62 8.49
N LEU A 75 -7.42 21.11 8.11
CA LEU A 75 -8.69 20.36 8.19
C LEU A 75 -8.69 19.15 7.26
N PHE A 76 -8.14 19.29 6.06
CA PHE A 76 -7.96 18.20 5.11
C PHE A 76 -6.97 17.16 5.64
N LEU A 77 -5.82 17.59 6.15
CA LEU A 77 -4.84 16.70 6.77
C LEU A 77 -5.42 15.94 7.96
N GLY A 78 -6.22 16.61 8.79
CA GLY A 78 -6.93 16.01 9.93
C GLY A 78 -8.01 14.99 9.51
N SER A 79 -8.78 15.30 8.48
CA SER A 79 -9.83 14.40 7.96
C SER A 79 -9.25 13.16 7.29
N VAL A 80 -8.18 13.32 6.49
CA VAL A 80 -7.47 12.21 5.86
C VAL A 80 -6.73 11.35 6.89
N ALA A 81 -6.14 11.97 7.92
CA ALA A 81 -5.54 11.25 9.04
C ALA A 81 -6.59 10.43 9.81
N ALA A 82 -7.80 10.96 10.03
CA ALA A 82 -8.89 10.25 10.68
C ALA A 82 -9.36 9.03 9.86
N VAL A 83 -9.62 9.19 8.56
CA VAL A 83 -10.02 8.09 7.66
C VAL A 83 -8.93 7.01 7.59
N SER A 84 -7.66 7.43 7.53
CA SER A 84 -6.55 6.49 7.49
C SER A 84 -6.31 5.77 8.84
N ALA A 85 -6.57 6.44 9.97
CA ALA A 85 -6.55 5.82 11.29
C ALA A 85 -7.64 4.75 11.45
N VAL A 86 -8.82 4.97 10.86
CA VAL A 86 -9.89 3.95 10.79
C VAL A 86 -9.42 2.75 9.98
N GLY A 87 -8.87 2.96 8.78
CA GLY A 87 -8.33 1.87 7.95
C GLY A 87 -7.25 1.05 8.66
N GLY A 88 -6.29 1.73 9.31
CA GLY A 88 -5.23 1.08 10.08
C GLY A 88 -5.73 0.31 11.30
N THR A 89 -6.74 0.83 12.01
CA THR A 89 -7.32 0.18 13.18
C THR A 89 -8.17 -1.04 12.78
N VAL A 90 -8.94 -0.93 11.70
CA VAL A 90 -9.68 -2.06 11.12
C VAL A 90 -8.71 -3.15 10.67
N PHE A 91 -7.61 -2.79 9.99
CA PHE A 91 -6.57 -3.73 9.56
C PHE A 91 -5.92 -4.46 10.75
N ALA A 92 -5.48 -3.73 11.77
CA ALA A 92 -4.87 -4.31 12.98
C ALA A 92 -5.85 -5.24 13.70
N THR A 93 -7.13 -4.86 13.79
CA THR A 93 -8.17 -5.66 14.42
C THR A 93 -8.46 -6.95 13.65
N CYS A 94 -8.58 -6.90 12.31
CA CYS A 94 -8.76 -8.10 11.49
C CYS A 94 -7.59 -9.09 11.65
N LYS A 95 -6.35 -8.58 11.71
CA LYS A 95 -5.14 -9.37 11.96
C LYS A 95 -5.12 -10.02 13.34
N LEU A 96 -5.52 -9.29 14.38
CA LEU A 96 -5.55 -9.78 15.77
C LEU A 96 -6.66 -10.81 16.02
N VAL A 97 -7.80 -10.67 15.35
CA VAL A 97 -8.96 -11.57 15.50
C VAL A 97 -8.87 -12.79 14.56
N GLY A 98 -7.88 -12.84 13.68
CA GLY A 98 -7.69 -13.96 12.74
C GLY A 98 -8.72 -14.01 11.62
N ILE A 99 -9.40 -12.89 11.34
CA ILE A 99 -10.36 -12.77 10.23
C ILE A 99 -9.54 -12.67 8.95
N SER A 100 -9.54 -13.75 8.17
CA SER A 100 -8.74 -13.87 6.95
C SER A 100 -9.57 -13.90 5.67
N SER A 101 -10.88 -14.17 5.79
CA SER A 101 -11.82 -14.27 4.66
C SER A 101 -13.13 -13.48 4.88
N LEU A 102 -13.84 -13.18 3.79
CA LEU A 102 -15.19 -12.58 3.84
C LEU A 102 -16.25 -13.55 4.42
N GLU A 103 -15.98 -14.85 4.44
CA GLU A 103 -16.84 -15.87 5.06
C GLU A 103 -16.76 -15.85 6.59
N ASP A 104 -15.62 -15.46 7.15
CA ASP A 104 -15.44 -15.27 8.60
C ASP A 104 -16.33 -14.13 9.14
N LEU A 105 -16.53 -13.08 8.34
CA LEU A 105 -17.45 -11.98 8.68
C LEU A 105 -18.93 -12.42 8.64
N ARG A 106 -19.30 -13.31 7.71
CA ARG A 106 -20.66 -13.88 7.64
C ARG A 106 -20.94 -14.85 8.78
N THR A 107 -19.94 -15.61 9.22
CA THR A 107 -20.08 -16.52 10.37
C THR A 107 -20.12 -15.79 11.71
N LEU A 108 -19.43 -14.65 11.85
CA LEU A 108 -19.59 -13.72 12.97
C LEU A 108 -21.02 -13.17 13.05
N ASN A 109 -21.63 -12.80 11.93
CA ASN A 109 -23.03 -12.34 11.89
C ASN A 109 -24.02 -13.45 12.31
N LYS A 110 -23.73 -14.72 11.98
CA LYS A 110 -24.54 -15.87 12.42
C LYS A 110 -24.32 -16.27 13.88
N LYS A 111 -23.15 -15.99 14.48
CA LYS A 111 -22.87 -16.25 15.91
C LYS A 111 -23.29 -15.09 16.83
N GLY A 112 -23.33 -13.86 16.32
CA GLY A 112 -23.79 -12.68 17.04
C GLY A 112 -25.26 -12.75 17.48
N SER A 113 -26.08 -13.58 16.84
CA SER A 113 -27.47 -13.84 17.26
C SER A 113 -27.59 -14.69 18.53
N LYS A 114 -26.48 -15.22 19.08
CA LYS A 114 -26.45 -16.02 20.32
C LYS A 114 -25.61 -15.43 21.45
N LEU A 115 -25.05 -14.22 21.30
CA LEU A 115 -24.43 -13.50 22.42
C LEU A 115 -25.52 -12.70 23.14
N ASN A 116 -25.91 -13.15 24.35
CA ASN A 116 -26.65 -12.32 25.30
C ASN A 116 -25.74 -11.16 25.76
N ILE A 117 -25.78 -10.06 25.02
CA ILE A 117 -25.24 -8.78 25.48
C ILE A 117 -26.21 -8.29 26.56
N PRO A 118 -25.74 -7.91 27.76
CA PRO A 118 -26.60 -7.31 28.77
C PRO A 118 -27.28 -6.09 28.15
N HIS A 119 -28.62 -6.07 28.12
CA HIS A 119 -29.36 -4.87 27.72
C HIS A 119 -28.94 -3.73 28.66
N PRO A 120 -28.44 -2.59 28.15
CA PRO A 120 -28.23 -1.43 28.99
C PRO A 120 -29.62 -0.92 29.40
N SER A 121 -30.02 -1.28 30.62
CA SER A 121 -31.11 -0.64 31.32
C SER A 121 -30.77 0.86 31.46
N SER A 122 -31.66 1.70 30.92
CA SER A 122 -31.66 3.17 30.94
C SER A 122 -30.74 3.94 29.96
N VAL A 123 -30.74 3.58 28.67
CA VAL A 123 -30.42 4.57 27.62
C VAL A 123 -31.74 5.13 27.09
N GLY A 124 -31.94 6.44 27.22
CA GLY A 124 -33.19 7.08 26.82
C GLY A 124 -33.44 6.95 25.31
N ARG A 125 -34.70 6.80 24.89
CA ARG A 125 -35.08 6.75 23.45
C ARG A 125 -34.51 7.95 22.66
N SER A 126 -34.38 9.11 23.31
CA SER A 126 -33.74 10.32 22.75
C SER A 126 -32.23 10.19 22.55
N GLU A 127 -31.51 9.50 23.44
CA GLU A 127 -30.07 9.26 23.32
C GLU A 127 -29.76 8.28 22.19
N LEU A 128 -30.59 7.24 22.03
CA LEU A 128 -30.46 6.29 20.92
C LEU A 128 -30.72 6.95 19.55
N GLU A 129 -31.73 7.83 19.45
CA GLU A 129 -31.99 8.61 18.23
C GLU A 129 -30.87 9.65 17.97
N GLY A 130 -30.32 10.27 19.02
CA GLY A 130 -29.15 11.14 18.91
C GLY A 130 -27.89 10.42 18.40
N GLN A 131 -27.63 9.19 18.88
CA GLN A 131 -26.53 8.36 18.39
C GLN A 131 -26.71 7.94 16.92
N LYS A 132 -27.93 7.60 16.50
CA LYS A 132 -28.23 7.30 15.10
C LYS A 132 -28.01 8.52 14.19
N LEU A 133 -28.49 9.70 14.61
CA LEU A 133 -28.28 10.95 13.89
C LEU A 133 -26.79 11.29 13.78
N LEU A 134 -26.04 11.17 14.88
CA LEU A 134 -24.60 11.42 14.87
C LEU A 134 -23.85 10.46 13.95
N THR A 135 -24.21 9.18 13.98
CA THR A 135 -23.66 8.15 13.09
C THR A 135 -23.98 8.47 11.62
N PHE A 136 -25.22 8.86 11.32
CA PHE A 136 -25.63 9.25 9.98
C PHE A 136 -24.84 10.47 9.48
N LEU A 137 -24.74 11.51 10.30
CA LEU A 137 -23.96 12.71 9.97
C LEU A 137 -22.48 12.38 9.75
N PHE A 138 -21.92 11.47 10.55
CA PHE A 138 -20.54 11.00 10.37
C PHE A 138 -20.37 10.26 9.04
N VAL A 139 -21.28 9.36 8.68
CA VAL A 139 -21.23 8.64 7.39
C VAL A 139 -21.34 9.62 6.22
N VAL A 140 -22.27 10.56 6.28
CA VAL A 140 -22.42 11.60 5.25
C VAL A 140 -21.14 12.44 5.14
N PHE A 141 -20.57 12.88 6.26
CA PHE A 141 -19.30 13.61 6.26
C PHE A 141 -18.15 12.79 5.65
N ALA A 142 -18.01 11.52 6.04
CA ALA A 142 -17.00 10.62 5.49
C ALA A 142 -17.16 10.44 3.96
N LEU A 143 -18.39 10.32 3.47
CA LEU A 143 -18.69 10.26 2.04
C LEU A 143 -18.32 11.57 1.32
N ILE A 144 -18.63 12.73 1.92
CA ILE A 144 -18.24 14.03 1.37
C ILE A 144 -16.72 14.16 1.28
N VAL A 145 -15.99 13.77 2.34
CA VAL A 145 -14.53 13.77 2.36
C VAL A 145 -13.98 12.82 1.28
N ALA A 146 -14.53 11.61 1.16
CA ALA A 146 -14.13 10.66 0.13
C ALA A 146 -14.36 11.20 -1.28
N MET A 147 -15.53 11.79 -1.55
CA MET A 147 -15.83 12.42 -2.84
C MET A 147 -14.91 13.60 -3.14
N ALA A 148 -14.62 14.44 -2.14
CA ALA A 148 -13.68 15.56 -2.28
C ALA A 148 -12.26 15.06 -2.58
N MET A 149 -11.81 13.99 -1.93
CA MET A 149 -10.52 13.35 -2.18
C MET A 149 -10.44 12.75 -3.59
N VAL A 150 -11.49 12.07 -4.04
CA VAL A 150 -11.57 11.52 -5.41
C VAL A 150 -11.57 12.64 -6.44
N ASN A 151 -12.34 13.71 -6.22
CA ASN A 151 -12.36 14.87 -7.10
C ASN A 151 -11.02 15.60 -7.14
N TRP A 152 -10.36 15.76 -5.99
CA TRP A 152 -9.00 16.31 -5.91
C TRP A 152 -8.00 15.42 -6.66
N PHE A 153 -8.09 14.10 -6.47
CA PHE A 153 -7.26 13.13 -7.18
C PHE A 153 -7.53 13.12 -8.70
N HIS A 154 -8.76 13.36 -9.14
CA HIS A 154 -9.08 13.57 -10.56
C HIS A 154 -8.44 14.83 -11.13
N GLN A 155 -8.33 15.90 -10.34
CA GLN A 155 -7.64 17.13 -10.75
C GLN A 155 -6.11 16.96 -10.77
N LEU A 156 -5.59 15.97 -10.05
CA LEU A 156 -4.19 15.56 -10.14
C LEU A 156 -4.02 14.69 -11.39
N ASP A 157 -3.56 15.29 -12.48
CA ASP A 157 -3.08 14.53 -13.62
C ASP A 157 -1.75 13.85 -13.24
N GLY A 158 -1.79 12.53 -13.03
CA GLY A 158 -0.64 11.73 -12.58
C GLY A 158 0.59 11.88 -13.48
N ALA A 159 0.38 12.15 -14.78
CA ALA A 159 1.46 12.39 -15.73
C ALA A 159 2.20 13.73 -15.48
N ASN A 160 1.51 14.75 -14.97
CA ASN A 160 2.09 16.08 -14.72
C ASN A 160 2.88 16.17 -13.41
N LEU A 161 2.77 15.15 -12.53
CA LEU A 161 3.43 15.14 -11.22
C LEU A 161 4.74 14.35 -11.19
N VAL A 162 5.06 13.64 -12.27
CA VAL A 162 6.34 12.95 -12.41
C VAL A 162 7.37 13.95 -12.93
N ASN A 163 8.58 13.96 -12.36
CA ASN A 163 9.65 14.83 -12.88
C ASN A 163 9.97 14.45 -14.35
N PRO A 164 9.65 15.32 -15.32
CA PRO A 164 9.84 15.02 -16.75
C PRO A 164 11.31 14.84 -17.11
N ASN A 165 12.23 15.50 -16.41
CA ASN A 165 13.68 15.40 -16.67
C ASN A 165 14.22 14.00 -16.35
N ILE A 166 13.64 13.31 -15.37
CA ILE A 166 14.07 11.95 -15.01
C ILE A 166 13.39 10.92 -15.91
N VAL A 167 12.10 11.10 -16.20
CA VAL A 167 11.35 10.22 -17.12
C VAL A 167 11.93 10.23 -18.52
N HIS A 168 12.33 11.40 -19.03
CA HIS A 168 13.00 11.50 -20.32
C HIS A 168 14.28 10.66 -20.38
N LYS A 169 14.99 10.48 -19.26
CA LYS A 169 16.18 9.61 -19.19
C LYS A 169 15.86 8.11 -19.20
N LEU A 170 14.58 7.72 -19.06
CA LEU A 170 14.11 6.34 -19.16
C LEU A 170 13.57 6.00 -20.55
N PHE A 171 13.20 7.01 -21.34
CA PHE A 171 12.63 6.81 -22.68
C PHE A 171 13.56 6.00 -23.59
N GLY A 172 13.00 5.02 -24.31
CA GLY A 172 13.77 4.17 -25.23
C GLY A 172 14.66 3.14 -24.56
N LYS A 173 14.69 3.07 -23.23
CA LYS A 173 15.59 2.18 -22.49
C LYS A 173 15.01 0.77 -22.34
N THR A 174 15.91 -0.21 -22.22
CA THR A 174 15.53 -1.55 -21.76
C THR A 174 15.56 -1.62 -20.24
N ILE A 175 14.41 -1.95 -19.66
CA ILE A 175 14.14 -1.88 -18.23
C ILE A 175 13.79 -3.28 -17.71
N LEU A 176 14.42 -3.71 -16.62
CA LEU A 176 14.11 -4.96 -15.94
C LEU A 176 13.53 -4.69 -14.55
N PHE A 177 12.31 -5.17 -14.32
CA PHE A 177 11.73 -5.29 -12.99
C PHE A 177 12.07 -6.65 -12.42
N ILE A 178 12.67 -6.66 -11.22
CA ILE A 178 12.97 -7.91 -10.52
C ILE A 178 12.04 -7.98 -9.30
N ILE A 179 11.10 -8.93 -9.35
CA ILE A 179 10.10 -9.15 -8.32
C ILE A 179 10.28 -10.54 -7.71
N ALA A 180 9.77 -10.75 -6.49
CA ALA A 180 9.94 -12.03 -5.81
C ALA A 180 8.82 -13.01 -6.16
N HIS A 181 7.56 -12.53 -6.16
CA HIS A 181 6.38 -13.37 -6.30
C HIS A 181 5.35 -12.78 -7.28
N PRO A 182 4.48 -13.62 -7.87
CA PRO A 182 3.25 -13.16 -8.53
C PRO A 182 2.43 -12.31 -7.56
N ASP A 183 1.93 -11.16 -8.01
CA ASP A 183 1.20 -10.09 -7.28
C ASP A 183 2.04 -8.90 -6.82
N ASP A 184 3.36 -9.05 -6.71
CA ASP A 184 4.27 -7.95 -6.35
C ASP A 184 4.15 -6.77 -7.34
N GLU A 185 3.94 -7.08 -8.62
CA GLU A 185 3.80 -6.09 -9.69
C GLU A 185 2.58 -5.18 -9.47
N CYS A 186 1.51 -5.74 -8.92
CA CYS A 186 0.29 -5.00 -8.61
C CYS A 186 0.35 -4.34 -7.23
N MET A 187 0.90 -5.03 -6.24
CA MET A 187 0.94 -4.51 -4.87
C MET A 187 1.93 -3.36 -4.72
N PHE A 188 3.11 -3.46 -5.33
CA PHE A 188 4.22 -2.56 -5.02
C PHE A 188 4.63 -1.67 -6.19
N PHE A 189 4.53 -2.16 -7.43
CA PHE A 189 5.15 -1.52 -8.60
C PHE A 189 4.16 -0.92 -9.61
N GLY A 190 2.86 -1.01 -9.32
CA GLY A 190 1.77 -0.61 -10.22
C GLY A 190 1.94 0.78 -10.86
N PRO A 191 2.09 1.86 -10.08
CA PRO A 191 2.29 3.21 -10.62
C PRO A 191 3.42 3.31 -11.64
N THR A 192 4.56 2.67 -11.33
CA THR A 192 5.72 2.71 -12.21
C THR A 192 5.50 1.89 -13.47
N LEU A 193 5.00 0.67 -13.35
CA LEU A 193 4.76 -0.23 -14.50
C LEU A 193 3.76 0.35 -15.49
N ILE A 194 2.64 0.90 -15.01
CA ILE A 194 1.61 1.50 -15.87
C ILE A 194 2.18 2.71 -16.62
N THR A 195 2.98 3.54 -15.95
CA THR A 195 3.62 4.69 -16.59
C THR A 195 4.61 4.24 -17.66
N LEU A 196 5.51 3.30 -17.33
CA LEU A 196 6.54 2.83 -18.26
C LEU A 196 5.96 2.04 -19.44
N ALA A 197 4.81 1.37 -19.27
CA ALA A 197 4.10 0.69 -20.35
C ALA A 197 3.60 1.67 -21.43
N LYS A 198 3.34 2.93 -21.08
CA LYS A 198 2.93 3.99 -22.01
C LYS A 198 4.10 4.68 -22.69
N LEU A 199 5.30 4.59 -22.11
CA LEU A 199 6.51 5.12 -22.72
C LEU A 199 7.06 4.13 -23.76
N GLN A 200 7.87 4.60 -24.69
CA GLN A 200 8.57 3.74 -25.67
C GLN A 200 9.73 2.95 -25.01
N CYS A 201 9.55 2.43 -23.81
CA CYS A 201 10.53 1.61 -23.09
C CYS A 201 10.31 0.13 -23.40
N ARG A 202 11.38 -0.66 -23.37
CA ARG A 202 11.29 -2.13 -23.41
C ARG A 202 11.30 -2.67 -21.98
N VAL A 203 10.13 -2.88 -21.41
CA VAL A 203 9.97 -3.38 -20.04
C VAL A 203 9.97 -4.91 -20.02
N HIS A 204 10.77 -5.49 -19.13
CA HIS A 204 10.81 -6.91 -18.80
C HIS A 204 10.51 -7.10 -17.31
N ILE A 205 9.81 -8.18 -16.95
CA ILE A 205 9.56 -8.61 -15.57
C ILE A 205 10.23 -9.96 -15.36
N LEU A 206 11.16 -10.02 -14.41
CA LEU A 206 11.75 -11.23 -13.87
C LEU A 206 11.14 -11.52 -12.50
N CYS A 207 10.28 -12.53 -12.44
CA CYS A 207 9.70 -13.03 -11.20
C CYS A 207 10.52 -14.22 -10.70
N LEU A 208 11.15 -14.09 -9.53
CA LEU A 208 12.16 -15.04 -9.06
C LEU A 208 11.59 -16.33 -8.45
N SER A 209 10.27 -16.39 -8.24
CA SER A 209 9.56 -17.59 -7.82
C SER A 209 8.14 -17.60 -8.39
N SER A 210 7.57 -18.79 -8.63
CA SER A 210 6.16 -18.92 -9.04
C SER A 210 5.15 -18.70 -7.91
N GLY A 211 5.59 -18.35 -6.71
CA GLY A 211 4.71 -18.18 -5.56
C GLY A 211 4.13 -19.51 -5.08
N ASN A 212 4.93 -20.58 -5.11
CA ASN A 212 4.46 -21.95 -4.91
C ASN A 212 4.40 -22.41 -3.44
N TYR A 213 4.48 -21.51 -2.45
CA TYR A 213 4.45 -21.89 -1.01
C TYR A 213 3.23 -22.74 -0.62
N ARG A 214 2.10 -22.55 -1.32
CA ARG A 214 0.85 -23.30 -1.12
C ARG A 214 0.49 -24.23 -2.28
N ASN A 215 1.47 -24.68 -3.06
CA ASN A 215 1.27 -25.56 -4.23
C ASN A 215 0.37 -24.98 -5.34
N ASN A 216 0.31 -23.64 -5.45
CA ASN A 216 -0.53 -22.92 -6.41
C ASN A 216 0.29 -22.20 -7.51
N GLY A 217 1.56 -22.54 -7.68
CA GLY A 217 2.49 -21.81 -8.55
C GLY A 217 2.09 -21.81 -10.02
N SER A 218 1.47 -22.89 -10.52
CA SER A 218 0.96 -22.96 -11.89
C SER A 218 -0.15 -21.93 -12.13
N ILE A 219 -1.11 -21.84 -11.22
CA ILE A 219 -2.22 -20.88 -11.27
C ILE A 219 -1.67 -19.46 -11.20
N ARG A 220 -0.82 -19.17 -10.22
CA ARG A 220 -0.25 -17.83 -9.99
C ARG A 220 0.61 -17.32 -11.14
N LYS A 221 1.28 -18.22 -11.87
CA LYS A 221 1.99 -17.87 -13.11
C LYS A 221 1.04 -17.34 -14.19
N GLU A 222 -0.12 -17.95 -14.36
CA GLU A 222 -1.12 -17.46 -15.31
C GLU A 222 -1.75 -16.14 -14.85
N GLU A 223 -2.08 -16.05 -13.55
CA GLU A 223 -2.60 -14.82 -12.95
C GLU A 223 -1.64 -13.63 -13.15
N LEU A 224 -0.34 -13.84 -12.94
CA LEU A 224 0.70 -12.84 -13.21
C LEU A 224 0.74 -12.43 -14.68
N ARG A 225 0.65 -13.38 -15.61
CA ARG A 225 0.63 -13.08 -17.05
C ARG A 225 -0.58 -12.22 -17.41
N GLU A 226 -1.76 -12.57 -16.93
CA GLU A 226 -2.98 -11.78 -17.14
C GLU A 226 -2.92 -10.39 -16.50
N ALA A 227 -2.33 -10.29 -15.30
CA ALA A 227 -2.12 -9.02 -14.62
C ALA A 227 -1.19 -8.11 -15.44
N CYS A 228 -0.06 -8.64 -15.94
CA CYS A 228 0.89 -7.90 -16.79
C CYS A 228 0.21 -7.33 -18.05
N ARG A 229 -0.61 -8.14 -18.74
CA ARG A 229 -1.42 -7.67 -19.88
C ARG A 229 -2.36 -6.55 -19.48
N THR A 230 -3.01 -6.68 -18.33
CA THR A 230 -3.97 -5.67 -17.82
C THR A 230 -3.27 -4.36 -17.47
N LEU A 231 -2.00 -4.40 -17.03
CA LEU A 231 -1.16 -3.23 -16.80
C LEU A 231 -0.65 -2.57 -18.10
N GLY A 232 -0.94 -3.16 -19.26
CA GLY A 232 -0.53 -2.64 -20.57
C GLY A 232 0.86 -3.10 -21.03
N LEU A 233 1.44 -4.11 -20.39
CA LEU A 233 2.73 -4.66 -20.77
C LEU A 233 2.60 -5.61 -21.96
N ARG A 234 3.68 -5.77 -22.73
CA ARG A 234 3.77 -6.69 -23.87
C ARG A 234 3.72 -8.15 -23.41
N ASP A 235 3.22 -9.03 -24.27
CA ASP A 235 3.14 -10.47 -23.98
C ASP A 235 4.50 -11.15 -23.75
N ASP A 236 5.58 -10.62 -24.34
CA ASP A 236 6.95 -11.16 -24.27
C ASP A 236 7.79 -10.56 -23.12
N CYS A 237 7.17 -9.81 -22.20
CA CYS A 237 7.88 -9.13 -21.12
C CYS A 237 8.18 -10.03 -19.91
N LEU A 238 7.43 -11.12 -19.69
CA LEU A 238 7.40 -11.83 -18.42
C LEU A 238 8.23 -13.12 -18.43
N TYR A 239 9.09 -13.26 -17.42
CA TYR A 239 9.94 -14.42 -17.17
C TYR A 239 9.77 -14.86 -15.71
N VAL A 240 9.36 -16.10 -15.49
CA VAL A 240 9.18 -16.67 -14.14
C VAL A 240 10.20 -17.77 -13.91
N VAL A 241 10.97 -17.63 -12.84
CA VAL A 241 12.01 -18.59 -12.43
C VAL A 241 11.41 -19.61 -11.48
N GLU A 242 11.79 -20.87 -11.68
CA GLU A 242 11.51 -21.96 -10.75
C GLU A 242 12.84 -22.65 -10.44
N HIS A 243 13.39 -22.37 -9.26
CA HIS A 243 14.68 -22.91 -8.84
C HIS A 243 14.61 -23.42 -7.39
N PRO A 244 15.13 -24.62 -7.06
CA PRO A 244 15.10 -25.16 -5.70
C PRO A 244 15.72 -24.24 -4.63
N ASP A 245 16.80 -23.55 -4.99
CA ASP A 245 17.48 -22.58 -4.11
C ASP A 245 16.73 -21.24 -3.92
N LEU A 246 15.65 -21.00 -4.69
CA LEU A 246 14.80 -19.81 -4.59
C LEU A 246 13.35 -20.18 -4.19
N PRO A 247 13.15 -20.86 -3.04
CA PRO A 247 11.82 -21.28 -2.63
C PRO A 247 10.96 -20.06 -2.23
N ASP A 248 9.69 -20.07 -2.61
CA ASP A 248 8.69 -19.18 -2.01
C ASP A 248 8.48 -19.62 -0.56
N HIS A 249 9.10 -18.93 0.39
CA HIS A 249 8.97 -19.21 1.81
C HIS A 249 9.28 -17.94 2.63
N PRO A 250 8.39 -17.48 3.52
CA PRO A 250 8.52 -16.18 4.20
C PRO A 250 9.75 -16.07 5.11
N SER A 251 10.22 -17.22 5.62
CA SER A 251 11.38 -17.32 6.52
C SER A 251 12.68 -17.75 5.82
N LYS A 252 12.73 -17.78 4.49
CA LYS A 252 13.97 -18.11 3.77
C LYS A 252 14.56 -16.86 3.16
N PHE A 253 15.84 -16.66 3.40
CA PHE A 253 16.64 -15.70 2.64
C PHE A 253 17.26 -16.46 1.47
N TRP A 254 17.20 -15.89 0.27
CA TRP A 254 17.65 -16.58 -0.93
C TRP A 254 19.17 -16.57 -1.07
N ASP A 255 19.69 -17.65 -1.62
CA ASP A 255 21.12 -17.81 -1.87
C ASP A 255 21.63 -16.74 -2.84
N GLN A 256 22.62 -15.98 -2.39
CA GLN A 256 23.11 -14.82 -3.14
C GLN A 256 23.92 -15.22 -4.37
N ALA A 257 24.65 -16.34 -4.34
CA ALA A 257 25.41 -16.79 -5.51
C ALA A 257 24.47 -17.24 -6.63
N ARG A 258 23.41 -17.97 -6.28
CA ARG A 258 22.37 -18.37 -7.23
C ARG A 258 21.62 -17.17 -7.79
N LEU A 259 21.20 -16.24 -6.93
CA LEU A 259 20.55 -15.01 -7.38
C LEU A 259 21.44 -14.23 -8.35
N ARG A 260 22.73 -14.08 -8.06
CA ARG A 260 23.67 -13.38 -8.95
C ARG A 260 23.78 -14.06 -10.31
N SER A 261 23.89 -15.39 -10.34
CA SER A 261 23.96 -16.15 -11.59
C SER A 261 22.69 -15.95 -12.44
N ILE A 262 21.51 -16.10 -11.84
CA ILE A 262 20.23 -15.98 -12.55
C ILE A 262 19.98 -14.54 -13.01
N VAL A 263 20.12 -13.56 -12.10
CA VAL A 263 19.88 -12.15 -12.43
C VAL A 263 20.92 -11.65 -13.44
N GLY A 264 22.20 -11.99 -13.27
CA GLY A 264 23.27 -11.65 -14.20
C GLY A 264 22.99 -12.14 -15.62
N HIS A 265 22.52 -13.38 -15.76
CA HIS A 265 22.10 -13.94 -17.05
C HIS A 265 21.02 -13.10 -17.74
N PHE A 266 19.97 -12.68 -17.02
CA PHE A 266 18.90 -11.86 -17.59
C PHE A 266 19.32 -10.42 -17.89
N LEU A 267 20.23 -9.84 -17.09
CA LEU A 267 20.80 -8.52 -17.36
C LEU A 267 21.56 -8.51 -18.70
N GLU A 268 22.31 -9.57 -18.98
CA GLU A 268 23.03 -9.75 -20.24
C GLU A 268 22.10 -10.08 -21.40
N GLN A 269 21.21 -11.07 -21.22
CA GLN A 269 20.31 -11.56 -22.26
C GLN A 269 19.44 -10.45 -22.86
N PHE A 270 18.91 -9.56 -22.02
CA PHE A 270 18.02 -8.49 -22.49
C PHE A 270 18.73 -7.18 -22.80
N ASP A 271 20.05 -7.13 -22.64
CA ASP A 271 20.77 -5.88 -22.81
C ASP A 271 20.20 -4.81 -21.84
N VAL A 272 20.06 -5.13 -20.55
CA VAL A 272 19.38 -4.24 -19.57
C VAL A 272 20.19 -2.98 -19.29
N GLU A 273 19.52 -1.83 -19.26
CA GLU A 273 20.12 -0.52 -18.92
C GLU A 273 19.64 0.02 -17.57
N VAL A 274 18.43 -0.36 -17.15
CA VAL A 274 17.79 0.11 -15.92
C VAL A 274 17.14 -1.05 -15.18
N VAL A 275 17.38 -1.14 -13.87
CA VAL A 275 16.75 -2.13 -12.98
C VAL A 275 15.88 -1.43 -11.96
N PHE A 276 14.66 -1.93 -11.79
CA PHE A 276 13.75 -1.58 -10.71
C PHE A 276 13.51 -2.81 -9.82
N THR A 277 13.67 -2.66 -8.51
CA THR A 277 13.39 -3.75 -7.55
C THR A 277 13.14 -3.20 -6.13
N PHE A 278 13.00 -4.08 -5.15
CA PHE A 278 12.87 -3.72 -3.74
C PHE A 278 14.16 -3.09 -3.19
N ASP A 279 14.03 -2.30 -2.12
CA ASP A 279 15.17 -1.95 -1.29
C ASP A 279 15.54 -3.09 -0.31
N ASP A 280 16.56 -2.85 0.52
CA ASP A 280 17.07 -3.76 1.54
C ASP A 280 16.03 -4.15 2.61
N HIS A 281 14.95 -3.37 2.75
CA HIS A 281 13.87 -3.65 3.70
C HIS A 281 12.74 -4.49 3.09
N GLY A 282 12.70 -4.68 1.76
CA GLY A 282 11.70 -5.55 1.12
C GLY A 282 10.25 -5.14 1.36
N VAL A 283 9.97 -3.84 1.53
CA VAL A 283 8.68 -3.21 1.88
C VAL A 283 8.15 -3.53 3.28
N SER A 284 8.07 -4.82 3.64
CA SER A 284 7.52 -5.31 4.90
C SER A 284 8.50 -6.17 5.70
N GLY A 285 9.76 -6.28 5.26
CA GLY A 285 10.74 -7.21 5.82
C GLY A 285 10.59 -8.64 5.31
N HIS A 286 9.87 -8.87 4.21
CA HIS A 286 9.78 -10.21 3.62
C HIS A 286 11.15 -10.64 3.09
N LEU A 287 11.68 -11.76 3.58
CA LEU A 287 13.07 -12.16 3.31
C LEU A 287 13.35 -12.37 1.83
N ASN A 288 12.43 -12.98 1.07
CA ASN A 288 12.59 -13.09 -0.39
C ASN A 288 12.73 -11.73 -1.08
N HIS A 289 11.99 -10.70 -0.64
CA HIS A 289 12.06 -9.36 -1.25
C HIS A 289 13.40 -8.69 -0.90
N ALA A 290 13.75 -8.73 0.40
CA ALA A 290 15.00 -8.19 0.92
C ALA A 290 16.25 -8.90 0.34
N SER A 291 16.11 -10.15 -0.11
CA SER A 291 17.21 -10.91 -0.72
C SER A 291 17.64 -10.36 -2.08
N ILE A 292 16.78 -9.61 -2.78
CA ILE A 292 17.03 -9.16 -4.15
C ILE A 292 17.99 -7.97 -4.16
N PHE A 293 17.83 -7.02 -3.25
CA PHE A 293 18.59 -5.77 -3.25
C PHE A 293 20.13 -5.97 -3.14
N PRO A 294 20.65 -6.79 -2.21
CA PRO A 294 22.10 -7.03 -2.12
C PRO A 294 22.68 -7.66 -3.40
N CYS A 295 21.94 -8.58 -4.03
CA CYS A 295 22.34 -9.21 -5.28
C CYS A 295 22.49 -8.19 -6.41
N VAL A 296 21.46 -7.37 -6.66
CA VAL A 296 21.49 -6.38 -7.75
C VAL A 296 22.52 -5.28 -7.50
N LEU A 297 22.71 -4.88 -6.23
CA LEU A 297 23.71 -3.90 -5.85
C LEU A 297 25.12 -4.42 -6.12
N TYR A 298 25.39 -5.68 -5.77
CA TYR A 298 26.66 -6.33 -6.05
C TYR A 298 26.93 -6.40 -7.54
N LEU A 299 25.97 -6.90 -8.33
CA LEU A 299 26.10 -6.99 -9.79
C LEU A 299 26.38 -5.62 -10.41
N ALA A 300 25.62 -4.59 -10.02
CA ALA A 300 25.77 -3.24 -10.55
C ALA A 300 27.09 -2.55 -10.13
N SER A 301 27.71 -2.96 -9.02
CA SER A 301 28.95 -2.35 -8.49
C SER A 301 30.22 -3.06 -8.98
N THR A 302 30.18 -4.38 -9.12
CA THR A 302 31.32 -5.18 -9.58
C THR A 302 31.40 -5.28 -11.10
N GLY A 303 30.25 -5.24 -11.77
CA GLY A 303 30.19 -5.54 -13.20
C GLY A 303 30.59 -6.99 -13.51
N GLU A 304 30.31 -7.94 -12.59
CA GLU A 304 30.45 -9.38 -12.85
C GLU A 304 29.65 -9.80 -14.12
N HIS A 305 28.63 -9.02 -14.47
CA HIS A 305 27.93 -9.11 -15.74
C HIS A 305 28.64 -8.28 -16.84
N ARG A 306 28.63 -8.79 -18.08
CA ARG A 306 29.31 -8.21 -19.26
C ARG A 306 28.75 -6.87 -19.76
N ARG A 307 27.73 -6.30 -19.10
CA ARG A 307 27.05 -5.07 -19.55
C ARG A 307 27.68 -3.82 -18.92
N PRO A 308 28.01 -2.78 -19.71
CA PRO A 308 28.53 -1.53 -19.18
C PRO A 308 27.42 -0.71 -18.50
N GLN A 309 27.52 -0.58 -17.17
CA GLN A 309 26.70 0.27 -16.27
C GLN A 309 25.18 0.06 -16.34
N VAL A 310 24.62 -0.56 -15.30
CA VAL A 310 23.18 -0.65 -15.07
C VAL A 310 22.76 0.38 -14.04
N ARG A 311 21.76 1.21 -14.36
CA ARG A 311 21.17 2.14 -13.38
C ARG A 311 20.20 1.39 -12.48
N LEU A 312 20.42 1.44 -11.17
CA LEU A 312 19.59 0.76 -10.18
C LEU A 312 18.66 1.73 -9.46
N PHE A 313 17.37 1.39 -9.44
CA PHE A 313 16.33 2.05 -8.65
C PHE A 313 15.71 1.06 -7.67
N ALA A 314 15.80 1.39 -6.38
CA ALA A 314 15.21 0.60 -5.31
C ALA A 314 13.94 1.26 -4.77
N LEU A 315 12.85 0.50 -4.67
CA LEU A 315 11.58 0.98 -4.17
C LEU A 315 11.72 1.30 -2.69
N ARG A 316 11.42 2.55 -2.32
CA ARG A 316 11.58 3.02 -0.95
C ARG A 316 10.55 2.36 -0.03
N SER A 317 11.02 1.60 0.94
CA SER A 317 10.22 1.08 2.04
C SER A 317 9.77 2.21 2.97
N VAL A 318 8.46 2.34 3.16
CA VAL A 318 7.86 3.30 4.10
C VAL A 318 7.27 2.59 5.32
N GLY A 319 7.29 3.29 6.46
CA GLY A 319 6.70 2.83 7.71
C GLY A 319 5.19 2.58 7.61
N LEU A 320 4.64 1.77 8.52
CA LEU A 320 3.24 1.30 8.47
C LEU A 320 2.21 2.42 8.35
N LEU A 321 2.40 3.53 9.06
CA LEU A 321 1.48 4.67 8.99
C LEU A 321 1.39 5.19 7.55
N ARG A 322 2.53 5.61 6.98
CA ARG A 322 2.61 6.09 5.59
C ARG A 322 2.15 5.06 4.57
N LYS A 323 2.43 3.79 4.84
CA LYS A 323 2.01 2.66 3.98
C LYS A 323 0.50 2.61 3.86
N TYR A 324 -0.26 2.75 4.94
CA TYR A 324 -1.73 2.62 4.92
C TYR A 324 -2.49 3.94 4.96
N THR A 325 -1.78 5.07 4.81
CA THR A 325 -2.37 6.40 4.66
C THR A 325 -2.14 6.93 3.24
N GLY A 326 -2.39 6.12 2.20
CA GLY A 326 -1.95 6.41 0.82
C GLY A 326 -2.35 7.77 0.26
N PHE A 327 -3.60 8.20 0.46
CA PHE A 327 -4.03 9.54 0.03
C PHE A 327 -3.39 10.67 0.86
N LEU A 328 -3.05 10.42 2.13
CA LEU A 328 -2.30 11.36 2.95
C LEU A 328 -0.88 11.52 2.43
N GLU A 329 -0.24 10.43 2.02
CA GLU A 329 1.10 10.45 1.43
C GLU A 329 1.11 11.26 0.14
N LEU A 330 0.10 11.10 -0.72
CA LEU A 330 -0.06 11.90 -1.93
C LEU A 330 -0.26 13.40 -1.61
N ALA A 331 -1.16 13.71 -0.67
CA ALA A 331 -1.39 15.09 -0.19
C ALA A 331 -0.13 15.73 0.39
N LEU A 332 0.60 14.98 1.21
CA LEU A 332 1.84 15.45 1.81
C LEU A 332 2.90 15.76 0.75
N ARG A 333 3.03 14.94 -0.29
CA ARG A 333 3.98 15.16 -1.39
C ARG A 333 3.63 16.39 -2.22
N CYS A 334 2.36 16.58 -2.55
CA CYS A 334 1.89 17.76 -3.28
C CYS A 334 2.06 19.06 -2.46
N VAL A 335 1.85 19.01 -1.14
CA VAL A 335 1.95 20.20 -0.27
C VAL A 335 3.41 20.54 0.07
N LEU A 336 4.24 19.53 0.33
CA LEU A 336 5.61 19.75 0.80
C LEU A 336 6.62 19.95 -0.34
N ASN A 337 6.22 19.88 -1.62
CA ASN A 337 7.13 19.95 -2.77
C ASN A 337 8.35 19.04 -2.54
N TYR A 338 8.10 17.76 -2.20
CA TYR A 338 9.17 16.80 -1.99
C TYR A 338 10.11 16.83 -3.20
N SER A 339 11.41 16.91 -2.90
CA SER A 339 12.51 17.27 -3.79
C SER A 339 12.28 16.88 -5.25
N LEU A 340 12.45 17.86 -6.15
CA LEU A 340 12.45 17.65 -7.59
C LEU A 340 13.45 16.57 -8.02
N ASP A 341 14.46 16.21 -7.21
CA ASP A 341 15.45 15.19 -7.58
C ASP A 341 14.99 13.74 -7.34
N GLU A 342 13.83 13.51 -6.72
CA GLU A 342 13.31 12.15 -6.51
C GLU A 342 12.58 11.61 -7.74
N LEU A 343 12.88 10.35 -8.12
CA LEU A 343 12.09 9.64 -9.12
C LEU A 343 10.81 9.10 -8.47
N ILE A 344 9.68 9.71 -8.83
CA ILE A 344 8.36 9.40 -8.27
C ILE A 344 7.38 9.11 -9.40
N PHE A 345 6.62 8.02 -9.30
CA PHE A 345 5.53 7.71 -10.22
C PHE A 345 4.20 7.77 -9.47
N ILE A 346 3.20 8.43 -10.05
CA ILE A 346 1.89 8.62 -9.43
C ILE A 346 0.83 8.14 -10.41
N ASN A 347 -0.04 7.25 -9.95
CA ASN A 347 -1.22 6.85 -10.71
C ASN A 347 -2.21 8.01 -10.75
N SER A 348 -2.82 8.26 -11.91
CA SER A 348 -4.13 8.90 -12.02
C SER A 348 -5.24 7.98 -11.51
N VAL A 349 -6.46 8.51 -11.35
CA VAL A 349 -7.63 7.72 -10.96
C VAL A 349 -7.85 6.51 -11.88
N ASN A 350 -7.75 6.72 -13.21
CA ASN A 350 -7.98 5.67 -14.19
C ASN A 350 -6.89 4.58 -14.15
N GLU A 351 -5.65 4.97 -13.88
CA GLU A 351 -4.53 4.03 -13.73
C GLU A 351 -4.65 3.26 -12.42
N TRP A 352 -5.10 3.90 -11.35
CA TRP A 352 -5.41 3.22 -10.10
C TRP A 352 -6.50 2.15 -10.31
N PHE A 353 -7.59 2.46 -11.02
CA PHE A 353 -8.60 1.44 -11.39
C PHE A 353 -8.04 0.35 -12.31
N THR A 354 -7.09 0.67 -13.17
CA THR A 354 -6.39 -0.32 -14.00
C THR A 354 -5.57 -1.27 -13.14
N LEU A 355 -4.87 -0.73 -12.13
CA LEU A 355 -4.16 -1.53 -11.13
C LEU A 355 -5.12 -2.43 -10.34
N GLN A 356 -6.30 -1.94 -9.96
CA GLN A 356 -7.32 -2.77 -9.31
C GLN A 356 -7.77 -3.93 -10.20
N ARG A 357 -8.01 -3.66 -11.50
CA ARG A 357 -8.37 -4.70 -12.48
C ARG A 357 -7.25 -5.72 -12.69
N ALA A 358 -6.00 -5.28 -12.68
CA ALA A 358 -4.84 -6.17 -12.78
C ALA A 358 -4.72 -7.04 -11.53
N MET A 359 -4.86 -6.47 -10.33
CA MET A 359 -4.83 -7.25 -9.09
C MET A 359 -6.01 -8.23 -9.00
N ASN A 360 -7.15 -7.89 -9.59
CA ASN A 360 -8.27 -8.82 -9.69
C ASN A 360 -7.93 -10.10 -10.45
N LYS A 361 -6.89 -10.11 -11.30
CA LYS A 361 -6.42 -11.35 -11.96
C LYS A 361 -5.80 -12.35 -11.00
N HIS A 362 -5.30 -11.90 -9.85
CA HIS A 362 -4.75 -12.75 -8.79
C HIS A 362 -5.85 -13.33 -7.89
N HIS A 363 -6.86 -13.96 -8.49
CA HIS A 363 -8.03 -14.50 -7.79
C HIS A 363 -7.64 -15.49 -6.68
N SER A 364 -6.61 -16.32 -6.90
CA SER A 364 -6.08 -17.29 -5.94
C SER A 364 -5.41 -16.66 -4.73
N GLN A 365 -5.09 -15.37 -4.82
CA GLN A 365 -4.35 -14.62 -3.80
C GLN A 365 -5.21 -13.56 -3.12
N LEU A 366 -6.30 -13.13 -3.76
CA LEU A 366 -7.21 -12.13 -3.25
C LEU A 366 -7.89 -12.59 -1.95
N CYS A 367 -7.68 -11.79 -0.92
CA CYS A 367 -8.26 -11.96 0.40
C CYS A 367 -8.49 -10.57 1.00
N VAL A 368 -9.25 -10.51 2.09
CA VAL A 368 -9.75 -9.24 2.66
C VAL A 368 -8.62 -8.24 2.94
N PHE A 369 -7.48 -8.72 3.48
CA PHE A 369 -6.36 -7.82 3.77
C PHE A 369 -5.71 -7.26 2.50
N ARG A 370 -5.72 -7.98 1.37
CA ARG A 370 -5.24 -7.47 0.09
C ARG A 370 -6.20 -6.44 -0.48
N VAL A 371 -7.50 -6.63 -0.32
CA VAL A 371 -8.49 -5.60 -0.70
C VAL A 371 -8.24 -4.32 0.09
N PHE A 372 -8.03 -4.41 1.40
CA PHE A 372 -7.67 -3.25 2.22
C PHE A 372 -6.35 -2.61 1.79
N TYR A 373 -5.34 -3.44 1.51
CA TYR A 373 -4.07 -2.95 0.98
C TYR A 373 -4.29 -2.17 -0.33
N LEU A 374 -5.07 -2.70 -1.26
CA LEU A 374 -5.29 -2.03 -2.54
C LEU A 374 -5.98 -0.68 -2.42
N ILE A 375 -6.87 -0.53 -1.43
CA ILE A 375 -7.61 0.70 -1.18
C ILE A 375 -6.75 1.75 -0.46
N PHE A 376 -6.00 1.33 0.55
CA PHE A 376 -5.36 2.26 1.50
C PHE A 376 -3.85 2.39 1.31
N SER A 377 -3.21 1.47 0.57
CA SER A 377 -1.76 1.46 0.41
C SER A 377 -1.29 2.68 -0.37
N SER A 378 -0.23 3.34 0.11
CA SER A 378 0.47 4.35 -0.67
C SER A 378 1.07 3.78 -1.94
N TYR A 379 1.53 2.52 -1.95
CA TYR A 379 2.17 1.91 -3.11
C TYR A 379 1.24 1.72 -4.32
N THR A 380 -0.08 1.69 -4.13
CA THR A 380 -1.02 1.63 -5.26
C THR A 380 -1.26 3.00 -5.89
N LEU A 381 -0.91 4.07 -5.20
CA LEU A 381 -1.06 5.45 -5.65
C LEU A 381 0.27 6.05 -6.11
N VAL A 382 1.35 5.81 -5.36
CA VAL A 382 2.66 6.41 -5.57
C VAL A 382 3.79 5.41 -5.37
N ASN A 383 4.78 5.44 -6.27
CA ASN A 383 6.06 4.77 -6.10
C ASN A 383 7.16 5.82 -5.99
N GLY A 384 7.91 5.80 -4.90
CA GLY A 384 9.11 6.61 -4.73
C GLY A 384 10.36 5.75 -4.80
N TRP A 385 11.34 6.17 -5.59
CA TRP A 385 12.53 5.38 -5.91
C TRP A 385 13.80 6.04 -5.40
N ASN A 386 14.65 5.24 -4.76
CA ASN A 386 16.02 5.64 -4.45
C ASN A 386 16.92 5.30 -5.65
N SER A 387 17.51 6.32 -6.27
CA SER A 387 18.52 6.12 -7.32
C SER A 387 19.84 5.73 -6.66
N ILE A 388 20.33 4.53 -6.95
CA ILE A 388 21.58 4.03 -6.39
C ILE A 388 22.72 4.40 -7.33
N ARG A 389 23.64 5.23 -6.85
CA ARG A 389 24.88 5.54 -7.56
C ARG A 389 25.90 4.43 -7.27
N THR A 390 26.13 3.57 -8.24
CA THR A 390 27.21 2.57 -8.13
C THR A 390 28.49 3.17 -8.72
N ILE A 391 29.58 3.13 -7.93
CA ILE A 391 30.93 3.37 -8.43
C ILE A 391 31.46 2.00 -8.82
N ARG A 392 31.84 1.80 -10.08
CA ARG A 392 32.50 0.55 -10.47
C ARG A 392 33.80 0.44 -9.69
N VAL A 393 33.91 -0.59 -8.87
CA VAL A 393 35.20 -0.96 -8.30
C VAL A 393 35.97 -1.58 -9.46
N ALA A 394 37.01 -0.89 -9.94
CA ALA A 394 37.92 -1.47 -10.91
C ALA A 394 38.53 -2.72 -10.28
N HIS A 395 38.29 -3.89 -10.86
CA HIS A 395 39.04 -5.07 -10.48
C HIS A 395 40.51 -4.82 -10.85
N PRO A 396 41.47 -5.05 -9.94
CA PRO A 396 42.90 -4.79 -10.17
C PRO A 396 43.56 -5.75 -11.19
N GLU A 397 42.79 -6.42 -12.05
CA GLU A 397 43.29 -7.29 -13.11
C GLU A 397 42.55 -6.98 -14.43
N ASN A 398 42.98 -5.90 -15.09
CA ASN A 398 42.93 -5.69 -16.53
C ASN A 398 43.84 -4.52 -16.91
#